data_AF-A0A484S6X2-F1
#
_entry.id   AF-A0A484S6X2-F1
#
_cell.length_a   1.000
_cell.length_b   1.000
_cell.length_c   1.000
_cell.angle_alpha   90.00
_cell.angle_beta   90.00
_cell.angle_gamma   90.00
#
_symmetry.space_group_name_H-M   'P 1'
#
loop_
_entity.id
_entity.type
_entity.pdbx_description
1 polymer ?
#
loop_
_entity_poly.entity_id
_entity_poly.type
_entity_poly.pdbx_seq_one_letter_code
_entity_poly.pdbx_strand_id
1 'polypeptide(L)'
;MLTEALDRAIMMRAADVWVINNRGKAAKITASSDATTYYLDDVVVTEKQYAEYERMMHTHIKREAKCARLIRNRQFQLTRLFHHYKQETKNPIPDWEKEAYEHQEAIHKRQDRHSQ
;
A
#
# COMPACT_ATOMS: atom_id res chain seq x y z
N MET A 1 4.96 10.53 22.56
CA MET A 1 4.12 10.34 21.36
C MET A 1 4.94 9.83 20.15
N LEU A 2 5.86 8.86 20.35
CA LEU A 2 6.59 8.18 19.24
C LEU A 2 5.76 7.07 18.59
N THR A 3 4.67 6.66 19.24
CA THR A 3 3.81 5.52 18.93
C THR A 3 2.75 5.86 17.87
N GLU A 4 2.05 6.99 17.97
CA GLU A 4 0.95 7.34 17.05
C GLU A 4 1.38 7.52 15.59
N ALA A 5 2.54 8.16 15.36
CA ALA A 5 3.04 8.37 14.00
C ALA A 5 3.49 7.06 13.33
N LEU A 6 4.03 6.13 14.12
CA LEU A 6 4.42 4.81 13.64
C LEU A 6 3.17 3.95 13.38
N ASP A 7 2.23 3.93 14.33
CA ASP A 7 0.97 3.19 14.23
C ASP A 7 0.17 3.64 12.99
N ARG A 8 0.01 4.96 12.81
CA ARG A 8 -0.62 5.51 11.61
C ARG A 8 0.12 5.12 10.33
N ALA A 9 1.46 5.12 10.34
CA ALA A 9 2.24 4.73 9.17
C ALA A 9 2.05 3.25 8.82
N ILE A 10 1.99 2.37 9.83
CA ILE A 10 1.72 0.93 9.66
C ILE A 10 0.34 0.72 9.05
N MET A 11 -0.69 1.34 9.62
CA MET A 11 -2.07 1.22 9.14
C MET A 11 -2.25 1.79 7.72
N MET A 12 -1.66 2.95 7.43
CA MET A 12 -1.71 3.53 6.08
C MET A 12 -0.98 2.66 5.06
N ARG A 13 0.22 2.16 5.41
CA ARG A 13 0.99 1.28 4.53
C ARG A 13 0.21 0.00 4.24
N ALA A 14 -0.38 -0.61 5.26
CA ALA A 14 -1.20 -1.81 5.09
C ALA A 14 -2.36 -1.58 4.10
N ALA A 15 -3.05 -0.45 4.21
CA ALA A 15 -4.12 -0.10 3.29
C ALA A 15 -3.61 0.13 1.86
N ASP A 16 -2.48 0.83 1.70
CA ASP A 16 -1.88 1.07 0.39
C ASP A 16 -1.40 -0.21 -0.27
N VAL A 17 -0.71 -1.09 0.47
CA VAL A 17 -0.26 -2.38 -0.03
C VAL A 17 -1.45 -3.24 -0.45
N TRP A 18 -2.53 -3.23 0.32
CA TRP A 18 -3.75 -3.94 -0.06
C TRP A 18 -4.33 -3.41 -1.38
N VAL A 19 -4.45 -2.08 -1.54
CA VAL A 19 -4.97 -1.48 -2.77
C VAL A 19 -4.06 -1.77 -3.97
N ILE A 20 -2.74 -1.65 -3.81
CA ILE A 20 -1.78 -1.94 -4.88
C ILE A 20 -1.91 -3.41 -5.33
N ASN A 21 -2.00 -4.36 -4.38
CA ASN A 21 -2.05 -5.78 -4.69
C ASN A 21 -3.40 -6.26 -5.25
N ASN A 22 -4.51 -5.64 -4.83
CA ASN A 22 -5.86 -6.14 -5.14
C ASN A 22 -6.62 -5.27 -6.16
N ARG A 23 -6.26 -4.01 -6.30
CA ARG A 23 -6.87 -3.06 -7.25
C ARG A 23 -5.88 -2.56 -8.30
N GLY A 24 -4.65 -3.07 -8.27
CA GLY A 24 -3.69 -2.91 -9.35
C GLY A 24 -4.23 -3.58 -10.61
N LYS A 25 -4.49 -2.76 -11.63
CA LYS A 25 -4.87 -3.19 -12.97
C LYS A 25 -3.66 -3.16 -13.90
N ALA A 26 -3.59 -4.11 -14.82
CA ALA A 26 -2.62 -4.07 -15.91
C ALA A 26 -2.96 -2.88 -16.83
N ALA A 27 -2.18 -1.80 -16.72
CA ALA A 27 -2.35 -0.59 -17.51
C ALA A 27 -1.52 -0.65 -18.79
N LYS A 28 -2.15 -0.37 -19.93
CA LYS A 28 -1.48 -0.37 -21.24
C LYS A 28 -2.02 0.76 -22.11
N ILE A 29 -1.14 1.38 -22.88
CA ILE A 29 -1.48 2.39 -23.88
C ILE A 29 -1.02 1.87 -25.24
N THR A 30 -1.88 1.96 -26.25
CA THR A 30 -1.49 1.71 -27.64
C THR A 30 -1.75 2.96 -28.46
N ALA A 31 -0.70 3.49 -29.09
CA ALA A 31 -0.80 4.61 -30.01
C ALA A 31 -0.67 4.09 -31.46
N SER A 32 -1.64 4.46 -32.31
CA SER A 32 -1.55 4.35 -33.77
C SER A 32 -1.39 5.75 -34.38
N SER A 33 -1.20 5.84 -35.71
CA SER A 33 -1.11 7.14 -36.40
C SER A 33 -2.35 8.02 -36.22
N ASP A 34 -3.50 7.40 -35.94
CA ASP A 34 -4.80 8.06 -36.01
C ASP A 34 -5.48 8.17 -34.63
N ALA A 35 -5.07 7.36 -33.64
CA ALA A 35 -5.68 7.37 -32.30
C ALA A 35 -4.81 6.75 -31.20
N THR A 36 -5.06 7.18 -29.95
CA THR A 36 -4.53 6.54 -28.73
C THR A 36 -5.65 5.76 -28.05
N THR A 37 -5.41 4.49 -27.74
CA THR A 37 -6.35 3.63 -27.00
C THR A 37 -5.74 3.25 -25.64
N TYR A 38 -6.55 3.36 -24.59
CA TYR A 38 -6.15 3.10 -23.21
C TYR A 38 -6.81 1.81 -22.71
N TYR A 39 -6.05 0.99 -21.97
CA TYR A 39 -6.51 -0.29 -21.45
C TYR A 39 -6.23 -0.41 -19.97
N LEU A 40 -7.21 -0.97 -19.24
CA LEU A 40 -7.07 -1.43 -17.85
C LEU A 40 -7.58 -2.87 -17.77
N ASP A 41 -6.70 -3.81 -17.43
CA ASP A 41 -6.99 -5.26 -17.47
C ASP A 41 -7.54 -5.72 -18.82
N ASP A 42 -6.88 -5.27 -19.90
CA ASP A 42 -7.27 -5.52 -21.30
C ASP A 42 -8.66 -4.97 -21.71
N VAL A 43 -9.34 -4.23 -20.83
CA VAL A 43 -10.58 -3.53 -21.15
C VAL A 43 -10.28 -2.13 -21.65
N VAL A 44 -10.84 -1.75 -22.81
CA VAL A 44 -10.74 -0.40 -23.36
C VAL A 44 -11.46 0.58 -22.45
N VAL A 45 -10.77 1.65 -22.06
CA VAL A 45 -11.31 2.72 -21.21
C VAL A 45 -11.08 4.08 -21.85
N THR A 46 -11.83 5.07 -21.39
CA THR A 46 -11.60 6.47 -21.77
C THR A 46 -10.28 6.99 -21.18
N GLU A 47 -9.68 7.98 -21.82
CA GLU A 47 -8.51 8.68 -21.29
C GLU A 47 -8.74 9.21 -19.87
N LYS A 48 -9.94 9.74 -19.59
CA LYS A 48 -10.31 10.25 -18.27
C LYS A 48 -10.28 9.13 -17.21
N GLN A 49 -10.86 7.98 -17.49
CA GLN A 49 -10.85 6.83 -16.57
C GLN A 49 -9.43 6.30 -16.34
N TYR A 50 -8.62 6.25 -17.40
CA TYR A 50 -7.22 5.87 -17.31
C TYR A 50 -6.41 6.84 -16.43
N ALA A 51 -6.56 8.15 -16.66
CA ALA A 51 -5.89 9.19 -15.87
C ALA A 51 -6.33 9.21 -14.40
N GLU A 52 -7.60 8.94 -14.11
CA GLU A 52 -8.11 8.79 -12.75
C GLU A 52 -7.50 7.57 -12.05
N TYR A 53 -7.44 6.43 -12.74
CA TYR A 53 -6.77 5.22 -12.25
C TYR A 53 -5.29 5.48 -11.96
N GLU A 54 -4.55 6.10 -12.89
CA GLU A 54 -3.13 6.41 -12.69
C GLU A 54 -2.92 7.35 -11.50
N ARG A 55 -3.75 8.39 -11.35
CA ARG A 55 -3.67 9.32 -10.22
C ARG A 55 -3.92 8.62 -8.89
N MET A 56 -4.92 7.74 -8.83
CA MET A 56 -5.21 6.92 -7.66
C MET A 56 -4.01 6.04 -7.33
N MET A 57 -3.52 5.26 -8.29
CA MET A 57 -2.43 4.31 -8.08
C MET A 57 -1.13 5.02 -7.68
N HIS A 58 -0.80 6.14 -8.32
CA HIS A 58 0.37 6.96 -7.99
C HIS A 58 0.32 7.48 -6.54
N THR A 59 -0.86 7.88 -6.07
CA THR A 59 -1.06 8.31 -4.68
C THR A 59 -0.73 7.18 -3.71
N HIS A 60 -1.26 5.97 -3.97
CA HIS A 60 -1.01 4.81 -3.12
C HIS A 60 0.46 4.39 -3.12
N ILE A 61 1.10 4.32 -4.29
CA ILE A 61 2.53 3.96 -4.41
C ILE A 61 3.42 4.96 -3.66
N LYS A 62 3.18 6.27 -3.84
CA LYS A 62 3.96 7.29 -3.14
C LYS A 62 3.77 7.24 -1.62
N ARG A 63 2.53 7.02 -1.16
CA ARG A 63 2.22 6.94 0.26
C ARG A 63 2.79 5.67 0.89
N GLU A 64 2.69 4.53 0.22
CA GLU A 64 3.32 3.26 0.62
C GLU A 64 4.82 3.47 0.83
N ALA A 65 5.52 3.99 -0.17
CA ALA A 65 6.97 4.16 -0.12
C ALA A 65 7.41 5.08 1.02
N LYS A 66 6.66 6.18 1.25
CA LYS A 66 6.90 7.10 2.36
C LYS A 66 6.73 6.40 3.72
N CYS A 67 5.66 5.63 3.90
CA CYS A 67 5.38 4.93 5.14
C CYS A 67 6.38 3.79 5.37
N ALA A 68 6.71 3.01 4.34
CA ALA A 68 7.70 1.94 4.38
C ALA A 68 9.07 2.44 4.81
N ARG A 69 9.48 3.63 4.37
CA ARG A 69 10.74 4.26 4.80
C ARG A 69 10.71 4.62 6.29
N LEU A 70 9.60 5.19 6.77
CA LEU A 70 9.44 5.54 8.18
C LEU A 70 9.49 4.29 9.07
N ILE A 71 8.73 3.25 8.70
CA ILE A 71 8.63 2.00 9.44
C ILE A 71 10.00 1.31 9.51
N ARG A 72 10.70 1.16 8.37
CA ARG A 72 12.04 0.57 8.32
C ARG A 72 13.04 1.32 9.21
N ASN A 73 13.01 2.65 9.20
CA ASN A 73 13.87 3.45 10.08
C ASN A 73 13.58 3.18 11.57
N ARG A 74 12.31 3.03 11.95
CA ARG A 74 11.93 2.68 13.34
C ARG A 74 12.33 1.25 13.69
N GLN A 75 12.16 0.31 12.77
CA GLN A 75 12.57 -1.07 12.94
C GLN A 75 14.09 -1.15 13.20
N PHE A 76 14.89 -0.46 12.40
CA PHE A 76 16.34 -0.41 12.61
C PHE A 76 16.73 0.21 13.96
N GLN A 77 16.06 1.29 14.38
CA GLN A 77 16.29 1.92 15.68
C GLN A 77 15.97 0.97 16.84
N LEU A 78 14.82 0.29 16.80
CA LEU A 78 14.43 -0.68 17.83
C LEU A 78 15.37 -1.87 17.89
N THR A 79 15.73 -2.44 16.74
CA THR A 79 16.69 -3.56 16.68
C THR A 79 18.05 -3.16 17.28
N ARG A 80 18.55 -1.96 16.98
CA ARG A 80 19.79 -1.45 17.59
C ARG A 80 19.67 -1.25 19.09
N LEU A 81 18.53 -0.76 19.57
CA LEU A 81 18.30 -0.57 21.01
C LEU A 81 18.26 -1.92 21.74
N PHE A 82 17.51 -2.90 21.23
CA PHE A 82 17.44 -4.24 21.84
C PHE A 82 18.81 -4.91 21.88
N HIS A 83 19.59 -4.79 20.81
CA HIS A 83 20.97 -5.26 20.78
C HIS A 83 21.85 -4.55 21.82
N HIS A 84 21.80 -3.21 21.89
CA HIS A 84 22.61 -2.42 22.82
C HIS A 84 22.31 -2.76 24.30
N TYR A 85 21.04 -2.93 24.64
CA TYR A 85 20.60 -3.28 25.99
C TYR A 85 20.60 -4.78 26.28
N LYS A 86 21.13 -5.62 25.37
CA LYS A 86 21.15 -7.09 25.49
C LYS A 86 19.79 -7.70 25.82
N GLN A 87 18.72 -7.11 25.27
CA GLN A 87 17.39 -7.65 25.41
C GLN A 87 17.18 -8.76 24.37
N GLU A 88 16.67 -9.92 24.80
CA GLU A 88 16.29 -11.01 23.90
C GLU A 88 14.94 -10.78 23.19
N THR A 89 14.43 -9.54 23.26
CA THR A 89 13.14 -9.17 22.67
C THR A 89 13.25 -9.05 21.16
N LYS A 90 12.34 -9.71 20.44
CA LYS A 90 12.20 -9.54 18.99
C LYS A 90 11.56 -8.18 18.67
N ASN A 91 11.93 -7.61 17.53
CA ASN A 91 11.30 -6.39 17.04
C ASN A 91 9.80 -6.64 16.79
N PRO A 92 8.87 -5.89 17.40
CA PRO A 92 7.44 -6.14 17.27
C PRO A 92 6.83 -5.58 15.96
N ILE A 93 7.55 -4.71 15.25
CA ILE A 93 7.02 -4.03 14.05
C ILE A 93 6.55 -5.01 12.96
N PRO A 94 7.28 -6.10 12.62
CA PRO A 94 6.81 -7.06 11.62
C PRO A 94 5.46 -7.70 11.97
N ASP A 95 5.22 -7.98 13.24
CA ASP A 95 3.94 -8.56 13.69
C ASP A 95 2.82 -7.53 13.55
N TRP A 96 3.07 -6.27 13.94
CA TRP A 96 2.11 -5.18 13.75
C TRP A 96 1.80 -4.91 12.27
N GLU A 97 2.79 -4.99 11.38
CA GLU A 97 2.56 -4.84 9.94
C GLU A 97 1.68 -5.97 9.39
N LYS A 98 1.87 -7.20 9.87
CA LYS A 98 1.05 -8.35 9.51
C LYS A 98 -0.40 -8.18 10.01
N GLU A 99 -0.58 -7.87 11.28
CA GLU A 99 -1.90 -7.64 11.88
C GLU A 99 -2.66 -6.51 11.17
N ALA A 100 -1.97 -5.40 10.86
CA ALA A 100 -2.57 -4.29 10.12
C ALA A 100 -3.01 -4.70 8.72
N TYR A 101 -2.23 -5.52 8.01
CA TYR A 101 -2.61 -6.03 6.70
C TYR A 101 -3.84 -6.95 6.77
N GLU A 102 -3.87 -7.89 7.71
CA GLU A 102 -5.02 -8.78 7.94
C GLU A 102 -6.29 -7.99 8.28
N HIS A 103 -6.15 -6.93 9.08
CA HIS A 103 -7.25 -6.02 9.39
C HIS A 103 -7.79 -5.31 8.13
N GLN A 104 -6.89 -4.78 7.29
CA GLN A 104 -7.30 -4.12 6.04
C GLN A 104 -7.95 -5.11 5.06
N GLU A 105 -7.42 -6.33 4.97
CA GLU A 105 -7.99 -7.37 4.14
C GLU A 105 -9.42 -7.73 4.58
N ALA A 106 -9.66 -7.86 5.89
CA ALA A 106 -10.97 -8.13 6.45
C ALA A 106 -11.98 -7.00 6.19
N ILE A 107 -11.56 -5.74 6.26
CA ILE A 107 -12.42 -4.59 5.94
C ILE A 107 -12.87 -4.63 4.48
N HIS A 108 -11.93 -4.79 3.55
CA HIS A 108 -12.25 -4.76 2.13
C HIS A 108 -13.08 -5.96 1.70
N LYS A 109 -12.78 -7.17 2.22
CA LYS A 109 -13.63 -8.36 2.01
C LYS A 109 -15.08 -8.16 2.45
N ARG A 110 -15.34 -7.39 3.52
CA ARG A 110 -16.71 -7.06 3.94
C ARG A 110 -17.37 -6.07 2.98
N GLN A 111 -16.65 -5.05 2.53
CA GLN A 111 -17.17 -4.06 1.60
C GLN A 111 -17.56 -4.68 0.24
N ASP A 112 -16.73 -5.59 -0.26
CA ASP A 112 -17.00 -6.26 -1.54
C ASP A 112 -18.24 -7.16 -1.47
N ARG A 113 -18.50 -7.82 -0.33
CA ARG A 113 -19.71 -8.63 -0.10
C ARG A 113 -21.00 -7.80 0.00
N HIS A 114 -20.90 -6.56 0.46
CA HIS A 114 -22.05 -5.64 0.53
C HIS A 114 -22.33 -4.92 -0.80
N SER A 115 -21.42 -5.05 -1.77
CA SER A 115 -21.53 -4.41 -3.09
C SER A 115 -22.02 -5.35 -4.19
N GLN A 116 -22.33 -6.61 -3.85
CA GLN A 116 -22.91 -7.65 -4.70
C GLN A 116 -24.39 -7.83 -4.36
#